data_AF-A0A1G7BWK8-F1
#
_entry.id   AF-A0A1G7BWK8-F1
#
_cell.length_a   1.000
_cell.length_b   1.000
_cell.length_c   1.000
_cell.angle_alpha   90.00
_cell.angle_beta   90.00
_cell.angle_gamma   90.00
#
_symmetry.space_group_name_H-M   'P 1'
#
loop_
_entity.id
_entity.type
_entity.pdbx_description
1 polymer ?
#
loop_
_entity_poly.entity_id
_entity_poly.type
_entity_poly.pdbx_seq_one_letter_code
_entity_poly.pdbx_strand_id
1 'polypeptide(L)'
;MRPGNKQARTGTGAIARVVAGAAVALAVAVGAGSAGAVEPDEMLEDPALEERAREVSKDLRCVVCQNESIDESNADMARDMRLLVRDRLLEGDSNEEVKQYLVDRYGDYVLLRPPFKPTTYVLWFGPALILIGAVLAVVFSYRRKAAAPAAPPPLTDEEKAQLRTLLAERGEGAETTGKARADHTKPKARRGGRS
;
A
#
# COMPACT_ATOMS: atom_id res chain seq x y z
N MET A 1 -6.29 -2.06 -61.47
CA MET A 1 -6.71 -3.45 -61.20
C MET A 1 -5.48 -4.36 -61.12
N ARG A 2 -5.09 -4.82 -59.93
CA ARG A 2 -4.21 -6.00 -59.72
C ARG A 2 -4.63 -6.68 -58.40
N PRO A 3 -4.56 -8.02 -58.33
CA PRO A 3 -5.33 -8.84 -57.39
C PRO A 3 -4.66 -8.97 -56.02
N GLY A 4 -5.45 -9.44 -55.06
CA GLY A 4 -5.14 -9.43 -53.64
C GLY A 4 -4.06 -10.39 -53.15
N ASN A 5 -3.65 -10.15 -51.91
CA ASN A 5 -2.79 -11.02 -51.13
C ASN A 5 -3.56 -11.47 -49.87
N LYS A 6 -3.97 -12.74 -49.86
CA LYS A 6 -4.30 -13.48 -48.64
C LYS A 6 -3.03 -14.22 -48.21
N GLN A 7 -2.50 -13.89 -47.03
CA GLN A 7 -1.60 -14.68 -46.16
C GLN A 7 -1.05 -13.69 -45.10
N ALA A 8 -0.97 -13.95 -43.79
CA ALA A 8 -0.90 -15.20 -43.06
C ALA A 8 -1.57 -15.06 -41.67
N ARG A 9 -2.45 -16.01 -41.36
CA ARG A 9 -2.96 -16.26 -40.01
C ARG A 9 -2.04 -17.28 -39.32
N THR A 10 -0.90 -16.87 -38.80
CA THR A 10 0.01 -17.77 -38.04
C THR A 10 0.77 -16.99 -36.97
N GLY A 11 0.07 -16.47 -35.97
CA GLY A 11 0.70 -15.77 -34.82
C GLY A 11 0.15 -16.18 -33.46
N THR A 12 -1.10 -16.64 -33.41
CA THR A 12 -1.82 -16.84 -32.14
C THR A 12 -1.46 -18.14 -31.41
N GLY A 13 -0.89 -19.13 -32.10
CA GLY A 13 -0.64 -20.46 -31.54
C GLY A 13 0.63 -20.60 -30.68
N ALA A 14 1.64 -19.75 -30.88
CA ALA A 14 2.89 -19.81 -30.12
C ALA A 14 2.75 -19.13 -28.74
N ILE A 15 2.06 -18.00 -28.69
CA ILE A 15 1.79 -17.25 -27.46
C ILE A 15 0.88 -18.05 -26.52
N ALA A 16 -0.14 -18.73 -27.06
CA ALA A 16 -1.03 -19.59 -26.29
C ALA A 16 -0.30 -20.78 -25.62
N ARG A 17 0.75 -21.31 -26.24
CA ARG A 17 1.53 -22.45 -25.70
C ARG A 17 2.48 -22.04 -24.58
N VAL A 18 3.08 -20.85 -24.66
CA VAL A 18 3.95 -20.31 -23.60
C VAL A 18 3.12 -19.91 -22.37
N VAL A 19 1.95 -19.28 -22.59
CA VAL A 19 1.02 -18.93 -21.50
C VAL A 19 0.44 -20.17 -20.83
N ALA A 20 0.07 -21.20 -21.60
CA ALA A 20 -0.39 -22.48 -21.04
C ALA A 20 0.71 -23.21 -20.26
N GLY A 21 1.95 -23.21 -20.76
CA GLY A 21 3.10 -23.80 -20.05
C GLY A 21 3.42 -23.08 -18.74
N ALA A 22 3.36 -21.74 -18.73
CA ALA A 22 3.55 -20.94 -17.51
C ALA A 22 2.41 -21.13 -16.50
N ALA A 23 1.16 -21.25 -16.96
CA ALA A 23 0.00 -21.51 -16.10
C ALA A 23 0.06 -22.91 -15.46
N VAL A 24 0.52 -23.93 -16.19
CA VAL A 24 0.71 -25.27 -15.65
C VAL A 24 1.88 -25.31 -14.66
N ALA A 25 3.00 -24.64 -14.94
CA ALA A 25 4.12 -24.53 -14.00
C ALA A 25 3.74 -23.78 -12.71
N LEU A 26 2.93 -22.71 -12.81
CA LEU A 26 2.41 -21.97 -11.67
C LEU A 26 1.41 -22.81 -10.85
N ALA A 27 0.54 -23.58 -11.51
CA ALA A 27 -0.40 -24.48 -10.83
C ALA A 27 0.31 -25.63 -10.11
N VAL A 28 1.40 -26.16 -10.66
CA VAL A 28 2.21 -27.19 -10.00
C VAL A 28 2.99 -26.62 -8.81
N ALA A 29 3.48 -25.38 -8.90
CA ALA A 29 4.15 -24.71 -7.78
C ALA A 29 3.20 -24.40 -6.60
N VAL A 30 1.92 -24.16 -6.88
CA VAL A 30 0.87 -23.93 -5.85
C VAL A 30 0.41 -25.24 -5.18
N GLY A 31 0.64 -26.40 -5.82
CA GLY A 31 0.25 -27.71 -5.29
C GLY A 31 1.27 -28.35 -4.34
N ALA A 32 2.43 -27.74 -4.11
CA ALA A 32 3.47 -28.28 -3.24
C ALA A 32 3.15 -28.03 -1.75
N GLY A 33 2.24 -28.86 -1.22
CA GLY A 33 2.30 -29.41 0.13
C GLY A 33 2.04 -28.51 1.33
N SER A 34 0.85 -28.63 1.91
CA SER A 34 0.71 -28.62 3.37
C SER A 34 0.88 -30.04 3.87
N ALA A 35 2.12 -30.47 4.07
CA ALA A 35 2.37 -31.61 4.96
C ALA A 35 1.95 -31.19 6.37
N GLY A 36 1.15 -32.01 7.06
CA GLY A 36 0.75 -31.70 8.42
C GLY A 36 1.98 -31.61 9.32
N ALA A 37 2.15 -30.48 10.01
CA ALA A 37 3.31 -30.26 10.86
C ALA A 37 3.22 -30.95 12.22
N VAL A 38 2.04 -31.46 12.56
CA VAL A 38 1.81 -32.29 13.74
C VAL A 38 2.24 -33.72 13.41
N GLU A 39 3.21 -34.23 14.15
CA GLU A 39 3.66 -35.60 14.00
C GLU A 39 2.71 -36.59 14.72
N PRO A 40 2.54 -37.83 14.21
CA PRO A 40 1.63 -38.81 14.81
C PRO A 40 1.97 -39.21 16.25
N ASP A 41 3.25 -39.13 16.65
CA ASP A 41 3.71 -39.44 18.00
C ASP A 41 3.31 -38.38 19.03
N GLU A 42 2.94 -37.17 18.58
CA GLU A 42 2.47 -36.10 19.47
C GLU A 42 0.97 -36.18 19.76
N MET A 43 0.19 -36.96 19.00
CA MET A 43 -1.27 -36.92 19.04
C MET A 43 -1.84 -37.59 20.32
N LEU A 44 -2.85 -36.97 20.93
CA LEU A 44 -3.55 -37.54 22.07
C LEU A 44 -4.44 -38.73 21.66
N GLU A 45 -4.60 -39.70 22.56
CA GLU A 45 -5.48 -40.86 22.36
C GLU A 45 -6.96 -40.47 22.35
N ASP A 46 -7.35 -39.46 23.14
CA ASP A 46 -8.70 -38.92 23.16
C ASP A 46 -8.90 -37.92 22.00
N PRO A 47 -9.77 -38.24 21.01
CA PRO A 47 -9.99 -37.37 19.86
C PRO A 47 -10.55 -35.99 20.22
N ALA A 48 -11.33 -35.89 21.31
CA ALA A 48 -11.90 -34.61 21.74
C ALA A 48 -10.82 -33.69 22.34
N LEU A 49 -9.88 -34.25 23.10
CA LEU A 49 -8.74 -33.50 23.61
C LEU A 49 -7.75 -33.14 22.49
N GLU A 50 -7.53 -34.03 21.53
CA GLU A 50 -6.69 -33.70 20.37
C GLU A 50 -7.30 -32.56 19.55
N GLU A 51 -8.61 -32.58 19.27
CA GLU A 51 -9.28 -31.48 18.57
C GLU A 51 -9.08 -30.13 19.29
N ARG A 52 -9.23 -30.12 20.62
CA ARG A 52 -8.93 -28.93 21.44
C ARG A 52 -7.46 -28.51 21.34
N ALA A 53 -6.52 -29.45 21.37
CA ALA A 53 -5.10 -29.17 21.23
C ALA A 53 -4.80 -28.50 19.88
N ARG A 54 -5.42 -28.98 18.79
CA ARG A 54 -5.31 -28.40 17.45
C ARG A 54 -5.94 -27.01 17.38
N GLU A 55 -7.09 -26.79 18.03
CA GLU A 55 -7.73 -25.47 18.08
C GLU A 55 -6.84 -24.44 18.80
N VAL A 56 -6.33 -24.80 19.98
CA VAL A 56 -5.42 -23.94 20.75
C VAL A 56 -4.15 -23.65 19.96
N SER A 57 -3.57 -24.67 19.31
CA SER A 57 -2.34 -24.56 18.53
C SER A 57 -2.44 -23.60 17.34
N LYS A 58 -3.61 -23.50 16.70
CA LYS A 58 -3.83 -22.55 15.58
C LYS A 58 -3.83 -21.08 16.02
N ASP A 59 -4.20 -20.82 17.27
CA ASP A 59 -4.22 -19.48 17.85
C ASP A 59 -2.87 -19.04 18.43
N LEU A 60 -1.88 -19.93 18.43
CA LEU A 60 -0.55 -19.71 18.99
C LEU A 60 0.48 -19.61 17.87
N ARG A 61 1.32 -18.58 17.92
CA ARG A 61 2.44 -18.33 17.02
C ARG A 61 3.69 -19.03 17.55
N CYS A 62 4.44 -19.66 16.65
CA CYS A 62 5.81 -20.07 16.95
C CYS A 62 6.69 -18.84 17.20
N VAL A 63 7.24 -18.72 18.41
CA VAL A 63 7.98 -17.54 18.88
C VAL A 63 9.31 -17.30 18.15
N VAL A 64 9.81 -18.30 17.44
CA VAL A 64 11.05 -18.21 16.63
C VAL A 64 10.78 -18.20 15.13
N CYS A 65 9.52 -18.33 14.70
CA CYS A 65 9.13 -18.46 13.30
C CYS A 65 8.52 -17.16 12.76
N GLN A 66 8.45 -17.03 11.43
CA GLN A 66 7.93 -15.84 10.75
C GLN A 66 6.39 -15.83 10.70
N ASN A 67 5.75 -15.50 11.83
CA ASN A 67 4.30 -15.32 11.95
C ASN A 67 3.48 -16.52 11.47
N GLU A 68 3.90 -17.72 11.86
CA GLU A 68 3.27 -19.00 11.56
C GLU A 68 2.67 -19.60 12.84
N SER A 69 1.54 -20.30 12.72
CA SER A 69 0.96 -20.99 13.87
C SER A 69 1.81 -22.19 14.28
N ILE A 70 1.79 -22.55 15.57
CA ILE A 70 2.47 -23.78 16.00
C ILE A 70 1.80 -25.03 15.44
N ASP A 71 0.55 -24.95 14.96
CA ASP A 71 -0.15 -26.05 14.30
C ASP A 71 0.40 -26.38 12.90
N GLU A 72 0.93 -25.36 12.21
CA GLU A 72 1.40 -25.44 10.82
C GLU A 72 2.93 -25.46 10.71
N SER A 73 3.64 -25.00 11.74
CA SER A 73 5.09 -24.90 11.71
C SER A 73 5.79 -26.23 12.04
N ASN A 74 6.72 -26.63 11.18
CA ASN A 74 7.57 -27.82 11.34
C ASN A 74 8.83 -27.57 12.19
N ALA A 75 8.94 -26.42 12.86
CA ALA A 75 10.09 -26.10 13.70
C ALA A 75 10.09 -26.92 15.01
N ASP A 76 11.27 -27.30 15.50
CA ASP A 76 11.42 -28.00 16.79
C ASP A 76 10.76 -27.24 17.94
N MET A 77 10.88 -25.91 17.94
CA MET A 77 10.22 -25.06 18.94
C MET A 77 8.70 -25.13 18.87
N ALA A 78 8.12 -25.24 17.68
CA ALA A 78 6.68 -25.39 17.53
C ALA A 78 6.21 -26.74 18.06
N ARG A 79 6.99 -27.81 17.81
CA ARG A 79 6.77 -29.15 18.38
C ARG A 79 6.76 -29.13 19.90
N ASP A 80 7.78 -28.54 20.53
CA ASP A 80 7.86 -28.43 21.99
C ASP A 80 6.66 -27.67 22.57
N MET A 81 6.21 -26.60 21.90
CA MET A 81 5.03 -25.85 22.32
C MET A 81 3.73 -26.66 22.17
N ARG A 82 3.59 -27.45 21.10
CA ARG A 82 2.41 -28.32 20.90
C ARG A 82 2.34 -29.44 21.93
N LEU A 83 3.48 -30.04 22.27
CA LEU A 83 3.56 -31.03 23.36
C LEU A 83 3.13 -30.40 24.69
N LEU A 84 3.64 -29.20 24.99
CA LEU A 84 3.24 -28.46 26.19
C LEU A 84 1.74 -28.16 26.22
N VAL A 85 1.12 -27.75 25.10
CA VAL A 85 -0.34 -27.55 25.01
C VAL A 85 -1.09 -28.82 25.38
N ARG A 86 -0.66 -29.97 24.85
CA ARG A 86 -1.30 -31.26 25.12
C ARG A 86 -1.15 -31.69 26.57
N ASP A 87 0.03 -31.50 27.14
CA ASP A 87 0.29 -31.78 28.56
C ASP A 87 -0.66 -30.97 29.46
N ARG A 88 -0.82 -29.67 29.19
CA ARG A 88 -1.75 -28.81 29.95
C ARG A 88 -3.21 -29.24 29.81
N LEU A 89 -3.62 -29.68 28.62
CA LEU A 89 -4.97 -30.19 28.41
C LEU A 89 -5.22 -31.51 29.15
N LEU A 90 -4.21 -32.37 29.24
CA LEU A 90 -4.25 -33.61 30.05
C LEU A 90 -4.29 -33.31 31.56
N GLU A 91 -3.66 -32.22 32.00
CA GLU A 91 -3.77 -31.73 33.38
C GLU A 91 -5.16 -31.18 33.72
N GLY A 92 -6.03 -30.99 32.73
CA GLY A 92 -7.42 -30.55 32.90
C GLY A 92 -7.67 -29.07 32.64
N ASP A 93 -6.69 -28.33 32.11
CA ASP A 93 -6.83 -26.91 31.81
C ASP A 93 -7.88 -26.66 30.69
N SER A 94 -8.59 -25.53 30.81
CA SER A 94 -9.39 -24.96 29.72
C SER A 94 -8.51 -24.34 28.63
N ASN A 95 -9.07 -24.13 27.43
CA ASN A 95 -8.33 -23.58 26.30
C ASN A 95 -7.74 -22.20 26.62
N GLU A 96 -8.49 -21.37 27.36
CA GLU A 96 -8.06 -20.06 27.83
C GLU A 96 -6.92 -20.16 28.87
N GLU A 97 -6.99 -21.11 29.80
CA GLU A 97 -5.93 -21.35 30.79
C GLU A 97 -4.63 -21.80 30.12
N VAL A 98 -4.71 -22.70 29.12
CA VAL A 98 -3.54 -23.12 28.33
C VAL A 98 -2.91 -21.93 27.60
N LYS A 99 -3.73 -21.10 26.94
CA LYS A 99 -3.26 -19.87 26.27
C LYS A 99 -2.62 -18.91 27.27
N GLN A 100 -3.23 -18.72 28.43
CA GLN A 100 -2.71 -17.84 29.48
C GLN A 100 -1.37 -18.36 30.03
N TYR A 101 -1.25 -19.67 30.27
CA TYR A 101 0.00 -20.30 30.69
C TYR A 101 1.14 -20.02 29.73
N LEU A 102 0.88 -20.11 28.42
CA LEU A 102 1.86 -19.79 27.40
C LEU A 102 2.16 -18.29 27.32
N VAL A 103 1.16 -17.42 27.50
CA VAL A 103 1.37 -15.96 27.57
C VAL A 103 2.23 -15.58 28.77
N ASP A 104 2.04 -16.22 29.93
CA ASP A 104 2.83 -15.94 31.12
C ASP A 104 4.32 -16.29 30.92
N ARG A 105 4.60 -17.29 30.06
CA ARG A 105 5.96 -17.75 29.75
C ARG A 105 6.61 -17.03 28.56
N TYR A 106 5.86 -16.77 27.51
CA TYR A 106 6.36 -16.28 26.22
C TYR A 106 5.86 -14.86 25.86
N GLY A 107 5.01 -14.27 26.69
CA GLY A 107 4.39 -12.96 26.49
C GLY A 107 3.24 -12.97 25.48
N ASP A 108 2.61 -11.81 25.28
CA ASP A 108 1.46 -11.67 24.35
C ASP A 108 1.83 -12.00 22.90
N TYR A 109 3.10 -11.95 22.55
CA TYR A 109 3.58 -12.25 21.20
C TYR A 109 3.34 -13.72 20.84
N VAL A 110 3.15 -14.61 21.81
CA VAL A 110 2.79 -16.00 21.53
C VAL A 110 1.40 -16.13 20.91
N LEU A 111 0.51 -15.16 21.11
CA LEU A 111 -0.82 -15.18 20.50
C LEU A 111 -0.74 -14.71 19.05
N LEU A 112 -1.35 -15.47 18.14
CA LEU A 112 -1.44 -15.08 16.72
C LEU A 112 -2.26 -13.78 16.56
N ARG A 113 -3.28 -13.63 17.40
CA ARG A 113 -4.11 -12.42 17.48
C ARG A 113 -3.76 -11.64 18.75
N PRO A 114 -3.37 -10.36 18.63
CA PRO A 114 -3.06 -9.54 19.81
C PRO A 114 -4.32 -9.42 20.69
N PRO A 115 -4.19 -9.52 22.02
CA PRO A 115 -5.35 -9.41 22.91
C PRO A 115 -5.93 -7.99 22.89
N PHE A 116 -7.23 -7.86 23.14
CA PHE A 116 -7.89 -6.56 23.24
C PHE A 116 -7.70 -6.00 24.66
N LYS A 117 -6.64 -5.21 24.86
CA LYS A 117 -6.29 -4.63 26.17
C LYS A 117 -5.79 -3.19 25.99
N PRO A 118 -5.70 -2.38 27.07
CA PRO A 118 -5.37 -0.96 26.96
C PRO A 118 -4.08 -0.67 26.16
N THR A 119 -3.08 -1.55 26.24
CA THR A 119 -1.82 -1.40 25.50
C THR A 119 -1.96 -1.64 23.99
N THR A 120 -2.98 -2.37 23.54
CA THR A 120 -3.22 -2.65 22.11
C THR A 120 -4.27 -1.75 21.49
N TYR A 121 -4.94 -0.87 22.25
CA TYR A 121 -5.98 0.01 21.72
C TYR A 121 -5.51 0.88 20.55
N VAL A 122 -4.27 1.35 20.56
CA VAL A 122 -3.70 2.12 19.45
C VAL A 122 -3.65 1.29 18.16
N LEU A 123 -3.37 -0.02 18.24
CA LEU A 123 -3.38 -0.91 17.08
C LEU A 123 -4.80 -1.06 16.49
N TRP A 124 -5.81 -1.20 17.37
CA TRP A 124 -7.20 -1.42 16.96
C TRP A 124 -7.89 -0.14 16.47
N PHE A 125 -7.71 0.98 17.17
CA PHE A 125 -8.38 2.25 16.86
C PHE A 125 -7.53 3.20 16.01
N GLY A 126 -6.21 2.97 15.89
CA GLY A 126 -5.29 3.80 15.13
C GLY A 126 -5.74 4.08 13.70
N PRO A 127 -6.10 3.07 12.88
CA PRO A 127 -6.58 3.28 11.52
C PRO A 127 -7.82 4.19 11.46
N ALA A 128 -8.78 3.99 12.37
CA ALA A 128 -10.00 4.80 12.44
C ALA A 128 -9.70 6.24 12.86
N LEU A 129 -8.84 6.45 13.86
CA LEU A 129 -8.42 7.77 14.32
C LEU A 129 -7.69 8.56 13.22
N ILE A 130 -6.82 7.90 12.46
CA ILE A 130 -6.14 8.51 11.31
C ILE A 130 -7.15 8.95 10.24
N LEU A 131 -8.11 8.08 9.92
CA LEU A 131 -9.15 8.38 8.93
C LEU A 131 -10.02 9.56 9.39
N ILE A 132 -10.46 9.58 10.65
CA ILE A 132 -11.21 10.69 11.23
C ILE A 132 -10.39 11.98 11.17
N GLY A 133 -9.12 11.94 11.56
CA GLY A 133 -8.21 13.08 11.48
C GLY A 133 -8.07 13.61 10.05
N ALA A 134 -7.93 12.74 9.06
CA ALA A 134 -7.85 13.11 7.65
C ALA A 134 -9.14 13.78 7.15
N VAL A 135 -10.30 13.20 7.48
CA VAL A 135 -11.61 13.79 7.12
C VAL A 135 -11.77 15.18 7.75
N LEU A 136 -11.47 15.32 9.04
CA LEU A 136 -11.55 16.60 9.74
C LEU A 136 -10.61 17.64 9.12
N ALA A 137 -9.38 17.24 8.77
CA ALA A 137 -8.40 18.13 8.12
C ALA A 137 -8.91 18.62 6.76
N VAL A 138 -9.49 17.73 5.96
CA VAL A 138 -10.08 18.07 4.65
C VAL A 138 -11.27 19.01 4.82
N VAL A 139 -12.22 18.68 5.69
CA VAL A 139 -13.40 19.52 5.97
C VAL A 139 -12.98 20.90 6.46
N PHE A 140 -12.04 20.97 7.41
CA PHE A 140 -11.54 22.24 7.92
C PHE A 140 -10.84 23.05 6.82
N SER A 141 -10.07 22.40 5.95
CA SER A 141 -9.42 23.05 4.81
C SER A 141 -10.41 23.63 3.82
N TYR A 142 -11.49 22.91 3.49
CA TYR A 142 -12.56 23.42 2.63
C TYR A 142 -13.32 24.57 3.28
N ARG A 143 -13.64 24.47 4.57
CA ARG A 143 -14.30 25.55 5.31
C ARG A 143 -13.44 26.81 5.40
N ARG A 144 -12.13 26.67 5.57
CA ARG A 144 -11.19 27.80 5.59
C ARG A 144 -11.06 28.47 4.22
N LYS A 145 -11.14 27.71 3.13
CA LYS A 145 -11.18 28.27 1.76
C LYS A 145 -12.51 28.93 1.42
N ALA A 146 -13.62 28.39 1.92
CA ALA A 146 -14.95 28.99 1.76
C ALA A 146 -15.12 30.27 2.61
N ALA A 147 -14.41 30.34 3.74
CA ALA A 147 -14.23 31.55 4.53
C ALA A 147 -13.13 32.47 3.98
N ALA A 148 -12.84 32.42 2.67
CA ALA A 148 -12.13 33.51 2.03
C ALA A 148 -12.90 34.80 2.30
N PRO A 149 -12.23 35.92 2.68
CA PRO A 149 -12.92 37.19 2.83
C PRO A 149 -13.71 37.45 1.55
N ALA A 150 -14.95 37.95 1.71
CA ALA A 150 -15.80 38.35 0.59
C ALA A 150 -14.92 39.06 -0.46
N ALA A 151 -15.03 38.62 -1.72
CA ALA A 151 -14.22 39.16 -2.80
C ALA A 151 -14.17 40.69 -2.65
N PRO A 152 -12.97 41.31 -2.69
CA PRO A 152 -12.88 42.76 -2.56
C PRO A 152 -13.88 43.39 -3.55
N PRO A 153 -14.58 44.45 -3.14
CA PRO A 153 -15.65 45.03 -3.94
C PRO A 153 -15.16 45.23 -5.39
N PRO A 154 -16.02 44.96 -6.39
CA PRO A 154 -15.63 45.09 -7.78
C PRO A 154 -15.06 46.49 -8.01
N LEU A 155 -13.94 46.56 -8.74
CA LEU A 155 -13.28 47.83 -9.06
C LEU A 155 -14.31 48.84 -9.55
N THR A 156 -14.26 50.04 -8.98
CA THR A 156 -15.04 51.19 -9.45
C THR A 156 -14.63 51.52 -10.88
N ASP A 157 -15.50 52.18 -11.63
CA ASP A 157 -15.20 52.51 -13.03
C ASP A 157 -14.01 53.48 -13.15
N GLU A 158 -13.76 54.28 -12.12
CA GLU A 158 -12.58 55.15 -11.96
C GLU A 158 -11.29 54.34 -11.81
N GLU A 159 -11.27 53.33 -10.93
CA GLU A 159 -10.12 52.43 -10.77
C GLU A 159 -9.84 51.61 -12.03
N LYS A 160 -10.89 51.16 -12.74
CA LYS A 160 -10.73 50.50 -14.05
C LYS A 160 -10.13 51.44 -15.09
N ALA A 161 -10.50 52.71 -15.09
CA ALA A 161 -9.93 53.70 -16.01
C ALA A 161 -8.45 53.93 -15.71
N GLN A 162 -8.07 54.10 -14.44
CA GLN A 162 -6.67 54.22 -14.02
C GLN A 162 -5.84 52.98 -14.41
N LEU A 163 -6.39 51.78 -14.23
CA LEU A 163 -5.71 50.54 -14.60
C LEU A 163 -5.43 50.46 -16.12
N ARG A 164 -6.37 50.91 -16.95
CA ARG A 164 -6.18 50.97 -18.41
C ARG A 164 -5.07 51.93 -18.79
N THR A 165 -4.98 53.08 -18.12
CA THR A 165 -3.91 54.06 -18.34
C THR A 165 -2.54 53.47 -18.00
N LEU A 166 -2.39 52.84 -16.83
CA LEU A 166 -1.13 52.22 -16.42
C LEU A 166 -0.72 51.03 -17.33
N LEU A 167 -1.70 50.27 -17.84
CA LEU A 167 -1.44 49.20 -18.81
C LEU A 167 -1.04 49.75 -20.18
N ALA A 168 -1.62 50.86 -20.61
CA ALA A 168 -1.23 51.56 -21.83
C ALA A 168 0.21 52.10 -21.72
N GLU A 169 0.53 52.81 -20.64
CA GLU A 169 1.89 53.32 -20.38
C GLU A 169 2.94 52.19 -20.31
N ARG A 170 2.60 51.04 -19.71
CA ARG A 170 3.49 49.86 -19.68
C ARG A 170 3.65 49.21 -21.06
N GLY A 171 2.59 49.21 -21.88
CA GLY A 171 2.63 48.73 -23.26
C GLY A 171 3.48 49.61 -24.15
N GLU A 172 3.36 50.93 -24.03
CA GLU A 172 4.19 51.91 -24.74
C GLU A 172 5.66 51.86 -24.28
N GLY A 173 5.91 51.63 -22.99
CA GLY A 173 7.26 51.38 -22.45
C GLY A 173 7.89 50.08 -22.98
N ALA A 174 7.09 49.04 -23.23
CA ALA A 174 7.56 47.78 -23.84
C ALA A 174 7.85 47.93 -25.34
N GLU A 175 7.05 48.73 -26.07
CA GLU A 175 7.23 48.97 -27.50
C GLU A 175 8.46 49.85 -27.80
N THR A 176 8.70 50.87 -26.97
CA THR A 176 9.90 51.73 -27.07
C THR A 176 11.20 50.98 -26.75
N THR A 177 11.17 50.09 -25.75
CA THR A 177 12.32 49.24 -25.39
C THR A 177 12.62 48.18 -26.47
N GLY A 178 11.59 47.64 -27.12
CA GLY A 178 11.73 46.72 -28.25
C GLY A 178 12.31 47.38 -29.51
N LYS A 179 11.88 48.61 -29.80
CA LYS A 179 12.34 49.38 -30.97
C LYS A 179 13.79 49.87 -30.83
N ALA A 180 14.21 50.26 -29.61
CA ALA A 180 15.60 50.63 -29.34
C ALA A 180 16.60 49.46 -29.52
N ARG A 181 16.17 48.22 -29.25
CA ARG A 181 16.99 47.02 -29.46
C ARG A 181 17.07 46.58 -30.92
N ALA A 182 16.02 46.83 -31.72
CA ALA A 182 16.00 46.53 -33.15
C ALA A 182 16.92 47.47 -33.96
N ASP A 183 17.02 48.74 -33.58
CA ASP A 183 17.82 49.74 -34.33
C ASP A 183 19.35 49.56 -34.17
N HIS A 184 19.81 48.91 -33.09
CA HIS A 184 21.23 48.64 -32.86
C HIS A 184 21.79 47.45 -33.67
N THR A 185 20.96 46.67 -34.36
CA THR A 185 21.36 45.43 -35.05
C THR A 185 21.37 45.57 -36.58
N LYS A 186 21.69 46.75 -37.12
CA LYS A 186 21.88 46.94 -38.57
C LYS A 186 23.38 46.89 -38.94
N PRO A 187 23.86 45.88 -39.69
CA PRO A 187 25.26 45.81 -40.09
C PRO A 187 25.56 46.91 -41.12
N LYS A 188 26.55 47.76 -40.83
CA LYS A 188 27.02 48.80 -41.77
C LYS A 188 27.68 48.15 -42.98
N ALA A 189 26.97 48.12 -44.11
CA ALA A 189 27.53 47.77 -45.41
C ALA A 189 28.63 48.78 -45.81
N ARG A 190 29.87 48.30 -45.86
CA ARG A 190 31.06 49.08 -46.21
C ARG A 190 31.10 49.27 -47.72
N ARG A 191 30.80 50.48 -48.19
CA ARG A 191 30.95 50.93 -49.58
C ARG A 191 32.39 51.42 -49.78
N GLY A 192 33.10 50.86 -50.74
CA GLY A 192 34.37 51.34 -51.27
C GLY A 192 34.84 50.33 -52.30
N GLY A 193 35.26 50.67 -53.51
CA GLY A 193 35.63 51.96 -54.08
C GLY A 193 36.49 51.57 -55.28
N ARG A 194 36.04 51.97 -56.46
CA ARG A 194 36.56 51.59 -57.77
C ARG A 194 37.90 52.27 -58.02
N SER A 195 38.94 51.51 -58.39
CA SER A 195 40.06 51.91 -59.26
C SER A 195 40.80 50.65 -59.68
#